data_AF-A0A952FY77-F1
#
_entry.id   AF-A0A952FY77-F1
#
_cell.length_a   1.000
_cell.length_b   1.000
_cell.length_c   1.000
_cell.angle_alpha   90.00
_cell.angle_beta   90.00
_cell.angle_gamma   90.00
#
_symmetry.space_group_name_H-M   'P 1'
#
loop_
_entity.id
_entity.type
_entity.pdbx_description
1 polymer ?
#
loop_
_entity_poly.entity_id
_entity_poly.type
_entity_poly.pdbx_seq_one_letter_code
_entity_poly.pdbx_strand_id
1 'polypeptide(L)' 'MKFSSPLRAPEGLTSYARVSRVRPLHVAINLFEGLLALLGVVVLILLIRYGSFEKAGLAIDGGIDAVRTFVLGLAHAQKT' A
#
# COMPACT_ATOMS: atom_id res chain seq x y z
N MET A 1 30.65 13.31 59.64
CA MET A 1 29.59 13.56 58.63
C MET A 1 29.77 12.56 57.50
N LYS A 2 28.76 11.73 57.21
CA LYS A 2 28.81 10.74 56.14
C LYS A 2 28.53 11.45 54.81
N PHE A 3 29.49 11.43 53.89
CA PHE A 3 29.29 11.86 52.52
C PHE A 3 28.42 10.83 51.82
N SER A 4 27.18 11.21 51.53
CA SER A 4 26.30 10.50 50.60
C SER A 4 26.86 10.65 49.19
N SER A 5 27.41 9.58 48.63
CA SER A 5 27.71 9.48 47.21
C SER A 5 26.44 9.71 46.40
N PRO A 6 26.47 10.50 45.31
CA PRO A 6 25.34 10.54 44.41
C PRO A 6 25.22 9.16 43.76
N LEU A 7 24.11 8.48 44.02
CA LEU A 7 23.63 7.37 43.22
C LEU A 7 23.55 7.90 41.78
N ARG A 8 24.57 7.58 40.99
CA ARG A 8 24.61 7.82 39.55
C ARG A 8 23.46 7.03 38.96
N ALA A 9 22.32 7.68 38.76
CA ALA A 9 21.22 7.12 38.01
C ALA A 9 21.79 6.66 36.66
N PRO A 10 21.54 5.42 36.23
CA PRO A 10 21.98 4.99 34.91
C PRO A 10 21.19 5.78 33.86
N GLU A 11 21.77 6.90 33.44
CA GLU A 11 21.42 7.59 32.21
C GLU A 11 21.68 6.62 31.05
N GLY A 12 20.64 5.90 30.62
CA GLY A 12 20.79 4.97 29.51
C GLY A 12 19.72 3.89 29.34
N LEU A 13 18.76 3.74 30.27
CA LEU A 13 17.77 2.65 30.20
C LEU A 13 16.36 3.05 29.73
N THR A 14 16.09 4.33 29.45
CA THR A 14 14.74 4.77 29.02
C THR A 14 14.65 5.29 27.59
N SER A 15 15.78 5.38 26.86
CA SER A 15 15.74 5.62 25.41
C SER A 15 15.89 4.30 24.65
N TYR A 16 15.07 3.32 24.99
CA TYR A 16 14.60 2.39 23.97
C TYR A 16 13.66 3.20 23.09
N ALA A 17 14.23 4.03 22.20
CA ALA A 17 13.52 4.52 21.04
C ALA A 17 12.76 3.31 20.50
N ARG A 18 11.43 3.35 20.55
CA ARG A 18 10.58 2.29 20.03
C ARG A 18 10.92 2.24 18.56
N VAL A 19 11.90 1.40 18.19
CA VAL A 19 12.25 1.13 16.81
C VAL A 19 10.98 0.49 16.29
N SER A 20 10.17 1.31 15.62
CA SER A 20 9.04 0.86 14.84
C SER A 20 9.68 -0.02 13.77
N ARG A 21 9.85 -1.30 14.10
CA ARG A 21 10.28 -2.30 13.13
C ARG A 21 9.18 -2.25 12.10
N VAL A 22 9.46 -1.58 10.98
CA VAL A 22 8.58 -1.54 9.82
C VAL A 22 8.29 -2.99 9.53
N ARG A 23 7.08 -3.43 9.86
CA ARG A 23 6.66 -4.82 9.66
C ARG A 23 6.38 -4.91 8.17
N PRO A 24 7.27 -5.52 7.36
CA PRO A 24 7.13 -5.48 5.90
C PRO A 24 5.79 -6.07 5.45
N LEU A 25 5.30 -7.05 6.22
CA LEU A 25 3.99 -7.67 6.02
C LEU A 25 2.82 -6.68 6.23
N HIS A 26 2.90 -5.77 7.20
CA HIS A 26 1.89 -4.73 7.41
C HIS A 26 1.91 -3.69 6.28
N VAL A 27 3.09 -3.34 5.77
CA VAL A 27 3.21 -2.44 4.62
C VAL A 27 2.57 -3.07 3.39
N ALA A 28 2.84 -4.36 3.14
CA ALA A 28 2.23 -5.09 2.04
C ALA A 28 0.70 -5.15 2.18
N ILE A 29 0.17 -5.46 3.35
CA ILE A 29 -1.29 -5.47 3.60
C ILE A 29 -1.89 -4.10 3.33
N ASN A 30 -1.31 -3.02 3.88
CA ASN A 30 -1.83 -1.67 3.66
C ASN A 30 -1.80 -1.27 2.18
N LEU A 31 -0.79 -1.71 1.43
CA LEU A 31 -0.73 -1.51 -0.02
C LEU A 31 -1.86 -2.25 -0.72
N PHE A 32 -2.09 -3.52 -0.39
CA PHE A 32 -3.21 -4.28 -0.96
C PHE A 32 -4.56 -3.68 -0.61
N GLU A 33 -4.75 -3.28 0.65
CA GLU A 33 -5.98 -2.64 1.10
C GLU A 33 -6.23 -1.32 0.37
N GLY A 34 -5.19 -0.49 0.22
CA GLY A 34 -5.27 0.75 -0.56
C GLY A 34 -5.62 0.50 -2.04
N LEU A 35 -5.03 -0.53 -2.64
CA LEU A 35 -5.35 -0.92 -4.03
C LEU A 35 -6.79 -1.43 -4.16
N LEU A 36 -7.26 -2.25 -3.23
CA LEU A 36 -8.64 -2.73 -3.22
C LEU A 36 -9.63 -1.58 -3.00
N ALA A 37 -9.33 -0.65 -2.10
CA ALA A 37 -10.15 0.53 -1.86
C ALA A 37 -10.24 1.39 -3.13
N LEU A 38 -9.11 1.63 -3.80
CA LEU A 38 -9.09 2.37 -5.06
C LEU A 38 -9.92 1.67 -6.14
N LEU A 39 -9.80 0.35 -6.26
CA LEU A 39 -10.58 -0.44 -7.22
C LEU A 39 -12.08 -0.36 -6.92
N GLY A 40 -12.46 -0.42 -5.64
CA GLY A 40 -13.84 -0.20 -5.20
C GLY A 40 -14.37 1.18 -5.59
N VAL A 41 -13.57 2.25 -5.43
CA VAL A 41 -13.95 3.61 -5.84
C VAL A 41 -14.15 3.70 -7.35
N VAL A 42 -13.26 3.10 -8.15
CA VAL A 42 -13.41 3.08 -9.62
C VAL A 42 -14.69 2.38 -10.03
N VAL A 43 -14.99 1.21 -9.46
CA VAL A 43 -16.23 0.47 -9.72
C VAL A 43 -17.44 1.32 -9.32
N LEU A 44 -17.39 2.01 -8.18
CA LEU A 44 -18.48 2.88 -7.72
C LEU A 44 -18.71 4.06 -8.68
N ILE A 45 -17.65 4.70 -9.16
CA ILE A 45 -17.74 5.78 -10.16
C ILE A 45 -18.38 5.26 -11.46
N LEU A 46 -17.94 4.09 -11.94
CA LEU A 46 -18.50 3.48 -13.15
C LEU A 46 -19.97 3.10 -12.96
N LEU A 47 -20.32 2.60 -11.77
CA LEU A 47 -21.69 2.26 -11.43
C LEU A 47 -22.59 3.51 -11.43
N ILE A 48 -22.15 4.60 -10.80
CA ILE A 48 -22.86 5.88 -10.80
C ILE A 48 -23.01 6.43 -12.23
N ARG A 49 -21.97 6.30 -13.05
CA ARG A 49 -21.95 6.80 -14.43
C ARG A 49 -22.86 6.01 -15.36
N TYR A 50 -22.82 4.69 -15.29
CA TYR A 50 -23.52 3.81 -16.24
C TYR A 50 -24.87 3.31 -15.74
N GLY A 51 -25.14 3.41 -14.44
CA GLY A 51 -26.38 2.94 -13.79
C GLY A 51 -26.58 1.43 -13.82
N SER A 52 -25.59 0.66 -14.29
CA SER A 52 -25.64 -0.80 -14.38
C SER A 52 -24.25 -1.39 -14.17
N PHE A 53 -24.20 -2.46 -13.37
CA PHE A 53 -22.99 -3.24 -13.13
C PHE A 53 -22.47 -3.91 -14.40
N GLU A 54 -23.35 -4.31 -15.32
CA GLU A 54 -22.96 -4.97 -16.57
C GLU A 54 -22.14 -4.04 -17.46
N LYS A 55 -22.59 -2.79 -17.63
CA LYS A 55 -21.88 -1.76 -18.41
C LYS A 55 -20.58 -1.32 -17.72
N ALA A 56 -20.58 -1.23 -16.39
CA ALA A 56 -19.37 -0.96 -15.63
C ALA A 56 -18.34 -2.08 -15.78
N GLY A 57 -18.78 -3.35 -15.75
CA GLY A 57 -17.94 -4.52 -16.00
C GLY A 57 -17.32 -4.51 -17.39
N LEU A 58 -18.12 -4.27 -18.44
CA LEU A 58 -17.63 -4.17 -19.81
C LEU A 58 -16.58 -3.05 -19.99
N ALA A 59 -16.76 -1.92 -19.31
CA ALA A 59 -15.78 -0.83 -19.34
C ALA A 59 -14.46 -1.21 -18.65
N ILE A 60 -14.53 -1.99 -17.56
CA ILE A 60 -13.35 -2.52 -16.85
C ILE A 60 -12.64 -3.56 -17.72
N ASP A 61 -13.38 -4.50 -18.30
CA ASP A 61 -12.82 -5.55 -19.17
C ASP A 61 -12.11 -4.93 -20.38
N GLY A 62 -12.72 -3.94 -21.03
CA GLY A 62 -12.07 -3.20 -22.12
C GLY A 62 -10.79 -2.46 -21.67
N GLY A 63 -10.77 -1.92 -20.45
CA GLY A 63 -9.58 -1.33 -19.86
C GLY A 63 -8.47 -2.36 -19.58
N ILE A 64 -8.84 -3.53 -19.07
CA ILE A 64 -7.90 -4.64 -18.80
C ILE A 64 -7.26 -5.13 -20.10
N ASP A 65 -8.05 -5.31 -21.17
CA ASP A 65 -7.54 -5.73 -22.47
C ASP A 65 -6.59 -4.69 -23.10
N ALA A 66 -6.89 -3.40 -22.94
CA ALA A 66 -6.00 -2.34 -23.39
C ALA A 66 -4.66 -2.37 -22.64
N VAL A 67 -4.68 -2.49 -21.31
CA VAL A 67 -3.47 -2.62 -20.48
C VAL A 67 -2.69 -3.89 -20.85
N ARG A 68 -3.38 -5.02 -21.04
CA ARG A 68 -2.76 -6.28 -21.43
C ARG A 68 -2.04 -6.16 -22.77
N THR A 69 -2.70 -5.57 -23.76
CA THR A 69 -2.11 -5.33 -25.09
C THR A 69 -0.89 -4.43 -25.00
N PHE A 70 -0.96 -3.38 -24.18
CA PHE A 70 0.16 -2.46 -23.95
C PHE A 70 1.36 -3.16 -23.28
N VAL A 71 1.12 -3.94 -22.22
CA VAL A 71 2.18 -4.68 -21.51
C VAL A 71 2.82 -5.73 -22.42
N LEU A 72 2.02 -6.47 -23.19
CA LEU A 72 2.54 -7.43 -24.18
C LEU A 72 3.33 -6.72 -25.28
N GLY A 73 2.87 -5.56 -25.75
CA GLY A 73 3.59 -4.72 -26.71
C GLY A 73 4.95 -4.24 -26.19
N LEU A 74 4.99 -3.76 -24.93
CA LEU A 74 6.25 -3.37 -24.28
C LEU A 74 7.20 -4.56 -24.09
N ALA A 75 6.68 -5.72 -23.68
CA ALA A 75 7.48 -6.93 -23.54
C ALA A 75 8.07 -7.40 -24.88
N HIS A 76 7.37 -7.14 -25.99
CA HIS A 76 7.87 -7.42 -27.33
C HIS A 76 8.94 -6.41 -27.77
N ALA A 77 8.74 -5.12 -27.48
CA ALA A 77 9.71 -4.06 -27.77
C ALA A 77 11.01 -4.17 -26.97
N GLN A 78 10.98 -4.79 -25.78
CA GLN A 78 12.18 -5.00 -24.97
C GLN A 78 13.05 -6.17 -25.46
N LYS A 79 12.56 -6.98 -26.40
CA LYS A 79 13.22 -8.20 -26.89
C LYS A 79 13.90 -8.03 -28.26
N THR A 80 13.73 -6.87 -28.90
CA THR A 80 14.40 -6.42 -30.12
C THR A 80 15.50 -5.44 -29.80
#